data_AF-A0A5K1B235-F1
#
_entry.id   AF-A0A5K1B235-F1
#
_cell.length_a   1.000
_cell.length_b   1.000
_cell.length_c   1.000
_cell.angle_alpha   90.00
_cell.angle_beta   90.00
_cell.angle_gamma   90.00
#
_symmetry.space_group_name_H-M   'P 1'
#
loop_
_entity.id
_entity.type
_entity.pdbx_description
1 polymer ?
#
loop_
_entity_poly.entity_id
_entity_poly.type
_entity_poly.pdbx_seq_one_letter_code
_entity_poly.pdbx_strand_id
1 'polypeptide(L)'
;SYIEMEKTFKIYVYKEGEPPLVHDGPSRSIYSTEGRFIHEMDKGNRFVTNDPEEAHAFFLPFSIVKMVHFIFIRQRRDAKPIKRFVADYIDVISKKYGYWERNRGADHFMVSCHDW
;
A
#
# COMPACT_ATOMS: atom_id res chain seq x y z
N SER A 1 23.46 2.19 11.81
CA SER A 1 23.63 3.51 11.16
C SER A 1 22.68 3.59 9.97
N TYR A 2 22.44 4.77 9.38
CA TYR A 2 21.63 4.92 8.15
C TYR A 2 22.09 3.98 7.03
N ILE A 3 23.40 3.89 6.82
CA ILE A 3 24.02 3.04 5.78
C ILE A 3 23.68 1.55 5.98
N GLU A 4 23.61 1.09 7.23
CA GLU A 4 23.28 -0.31 7.52
C GLU A 4 21.79 -0.60 7.30
N MET A 5 20.92 0.36 7.65
CA MET A 5 19.49 0.26 7.38
C MET A 5 19.23 0.17 5.87
N GLU A 6 19.92 0.97 5.04
CA GLU A 6 19.75 0.92 3.58
C GLU A 6 20.11 -0.44 2.95
N LYS A 7 20.94 -1.24 3.62
CA LYS A 7 21.36 -2.57 3.14
C LYS A 7 20.44 -3.68 3.63
N THR A 8 19.96 -3.56 4.86
CA THR A 8 19.26 -4.63 5.58
C THR A 8 17.74 -4.48 5.54
N PHE A 9 17.23 -3.25 5.48
CA PHE A 9 15.79 -3.01 5.53
C PHE A 9 15.10 -3.51 4.26
N LYS A 10 14.08 -4.35 4.46
CA LYS A 10 13.30 -4.95 3.38
C LYS A 10 11.81 -4.75 3.58
N ILE A 11 11.12 -4.48 2.47
CA ILE A 11 9.69 -4.34 2.37
C ILE A 11 9.17 -5.44 1.46
N TYR A 12 8.16 -6.17 1.93
CA TYR A 12 7.37 -7.04 1.07
C TYR A 12 6.20 -6.25 0.49
N VAL A 13 5.96 -6.35 -0.81
CA VAL A 13 4.84 -5.71 -1.48
C VAL A 13 3.80 -6.77 -1.82
N TYR A 14 2.57 -6.61 -1.31
CA TYR A 14 1.47 -7.50 -1.71
C TYR A 14 1.19 -7.38 -3.20
N LYS A 15 0.72 -8.47 -3.82
CA LYS A 15 0.53 -8.53 -5.29
C LYS A 15 -0.94 -8.43 -5.70
N GLU A 16 -1.83 -8.41 -4.71
CA GLU A 16 -3.26 -8.44 -4.88
C GLU A 16 -3.77 -7.06 -5.25
N GLY A 17 -4.83 -7.04 -6.06
CA GLY A 17 -5.47 -5.82 -6.52
C GLY A 17 -4.98 -5.42 -7.91
N GLU A 18 -5.76 -4.56 -8.55
CA GLU A 18 -5.53 -4.12 -9.91
C GLU A 18 -5.65 -2.58 -10.00
N PRO A 19 -4.99 -1.95 -10.98
CA PRO A 19 -5.22 -0.55 -11.31
C PRO A 19 -6.71 -0.27 -11.62
N PRO A 20 -7.21 0.94 -11.34
CA PRO A 20 -6.45 2.10 -10.90
C PRO A 20 -6.35 2.25 -9.37
N LEU A 21 -6.90 1.31 -8.59
CA LEU A 21 -6.97 1.45 -7.13
C LEU A 21 -5.74 0.89 -6.41
N VAL A 22 -5.09 -0.10 -7.01
CA VAL A 22 -3.92 -0.80 -6.47
C VAL A 22 -2.83 -0.85 -7.52
N HIS A 23 -1.58 -0.82 -7.09
CA HIS A 23 -0.41 -0.82 -7.97
C HIS A 23 -0.38 0.34 -8.99
N ASP A 24 -1.14 1.40 -8.68
CA ASP A 24 -1.24 2.61 -9.46
C ASP A 24 -1.49 3.78 -8.52
N GLY A 25 -0.94 4.94 -8.86
CA GLY A 25 -1.04 6.13 -8.05
C GLY A 25 -1.03 7.41 -8.88
N PRO A 26 -1.30 8.55 -8.25
CA PRO A 26 -1.29 9.84 -8.93
C PRO A 26 0.13 10.19 -9.42
N SER A 27 0.27 10.51 -10.70
CA SER A 27 1.54 10.89 -11.32
C SER A 27 1.77 12.41 -11.44
N ARG A 28 0.83 13.23 -10.96
CA ARG A 28 0.86 14.70 -11.07
C ARG A 28 0.32 15.37 -9.81
N SER A 29 0.66 16.65 -9.64
CA SER A 29 0.20 17.52 -8.53
C SER A 29 0.85 17.21 -7.17
N ILE A 30 0.32 17.85 -6.13
CA ILE A 30 0.70 17.70 -4.71
C ILE A 30 0.57 16.26 -4.18
N TYR A 31 -0.11 15.39 -4.94
CA TYR A 31 -0.29 13.97 -4.62
C TYR A 31 0.77 13.05 -5.20
N SER A 32 1.69 13.60 -6.00
CA SER A 32 2.68 12.81 -6.73
C SER A 32 3.60 11.97 -5.82
N THR A 33 3.78 12.32 -4.55
CA THR A 33 4.59 11.54 -3.61
C THR A 33 3.98 10.16 -3.32
N GLU A 34 2.65 10.07 -3.15
CA GLU A 34 1.95 8.78 -2.95
C GLU A 34 2.16 7.87 -4.17
N GLY A 35 1.90 8.40 -5.37
CA GLY A 35 2.06 7.63 -6.60
C GLY A 35 3.51 7.28 -6.92
N ARG A 36 4.46 8.18 -6.60
CA ARG A 36 5.89 7.88 -6.76
C ARG A 36 6.34 6.78 -5.81
N PHE A 37 5.87 6.77 -4.57
CA PHE A 37 6.21 5.70 -3.63
C PHE A 37 5.68 4.34 -4.13
N ILE A 38 4.40 4.27 -4.51
CA ILE A 38 3.79 3.04 -5.06
C ILE A 38 4.59 2.56 -6.28
N HIS A 39 4.87 3.45 -7.23
CA HIS A 39 5.61 3.12 -8.45
C HIS A 39 7.02 2.56 -8.17
N GLU A 40 7.78 3.18 -7.25
CA GLU A 40 9.13 2.73 -6.92
C GLU A 40 9.12 1.37 -6.18
N MET A 41 8.08 1.08 -5.40
CA MET A 41 7.91 -0.23 -4.76
C MET A 41 7.53 -1.31 -5.78
N ASP A 42 6.61 -1.01 -6.70
CA ASP A 42 6.14 -1.97 -7.72
C ASP A 42 7.21 -2.30 -8.76
N LYS A 43 7.98 -1.29 -9.18
CA LYS A 43 9.09 -1.49 -10.12
C LYS A 43 10.18 -2.39 -9.55
N GLY A 44 10.28 -2.47 -8.23
CA GLY A 44 11.36 -3.12 -7.53
C GLY A 44 12.55 -2.18 -7.37
N ASN A 45 12.95 -1.97 -6.11
CA ASN A 45 14.14 -1.23 -5.73
C ASN A 45 14.93 -2.03 -4.68
N ARG A 46 16.04 -1.49 -4.17
CA ARG A 46 16.93 -2.20 -3.21
C ARG A 46 16.24 -2.62 -1.90
N PHE A 47 15.13 -1.96 -1.55
CA PHE A 47 14.35 -2.23 -0.34
C PHE A 47 13.29 -3.31 -0.56
N VAL A 48 12.96 -3.69 -1.80
CA VAL A 48 11.90 -4.68 -2.06
C VAL A 48 12.46 -6.10 -1.93
N THR A 49 11.72 -6.99 -1.28
CA THR A 49 12.00 -8.44 -1.25
C THR A 49 10.76 -9.23 -1.69
N ASN A 50 10.99 -10.41 -2.25
CA ASN A 50 9.95 -11.42 -2.50
C ASN A 50 9.87 -12.48 -1.38
N ASP A 51 10.81 -12.44 -0.43
CA ASP A 51 10.83 -13.34 0.72
C ASP A 51 10.18 -12.64 1.93
N PRO A 52 9.00 -13.09 2.40
CA PRO A 52 8.35 -12.50 3.56
C PRO A 52 9.12 -12.71 4.87
N GLU A 53 10.05 -13.67 4.96
CA GLU A 53 10.84 -13.90 6.17
C GLU A 53 11.96 -12.85 6.32
N GLU A 54 12.45 -12.29 5.22
CA GLU A 54 13.42 -11.18 5.22
C GLU A 54 12.74 -9.81 5.43
N ALA A 55 11.42 -9.74 5.27
CA ALA A 55 10.67 -8.50 5.31
C ALA A 55 10.59 -7.92 6.73
N HIS A 56 10.86 -6.63 6.83
CA HIS A 56 10.74 -5.84 8.05
C HIS A 56 9.40 -5.10 8.12
N ALA A 57 8.79 -4.85 6.95
CA ALA A 57 7.49 -4.20 6.82
C ALA A 57 6.76 -4.74 5.59
N PHE A 58 5.42 -4.67 5.62
CA PHE A 58 4.56 -5.16 4.57
C PHE A 58 3.76 -4.01 3.97
N PHE A 59 3.99 -3.70 2.70
CA PHE A 59 3.35 -2.59 2.03
C PHE A 59 2.02 -3.00 1.39
N LEU A 60 0.97 -2.23 1.66
CA LEU A 60 -0.35 -2.33 1.04
C LEU A 60 -0.41 -1.33 -0.15
N PRO A 61 -0.25 -1.79 -1.40
CA PRO A 61 0.01 -0.94 -2.57
C PRO A 61 -1.24 -0.26 -3.15
N PHE A 62 -2.22 0.08 -2.32
CA PHE A 62 -3.42 0.79 -2.76
C PHE A 62 -3.29 2.31 -2.60
N SER A 63 -3.91 3.07 -3.51
CA SER A 63 -3.83 4.54 -3.52
C SER A 63 -5.09 5.17 -2.93
N ILE A 64 -4.93 5.91 -1.82
CA ILE A 64 -6.02 6.68 -1.21
C ILE A 64 -6.52 7.75 -2.19
N VAL A 65 -5.62 8.41 -2.92
CA VAL A 65 -6.01 9.45 -3.89
C VAL A 65 -6.86 8.87 -5.02
N LYS A 66 -6.51 7.68 -5.53
CA LYS A 66 -7.32 6.98 -6.54
C LYS A 66 -8.66 6.54 -5.96
N MET A 67 -8.71 6.07 -4.71
CA MET A 67 -9.98 5.75 -4.05
C MET A 67 -10.89 6.98 -3.91
N VAL A 68 -10.32 8.12 -3.50
CA VAL A 68 -11.07 9.38 -3.41
C VAL A 68 -11.58 9.84 -4.78
N HIS A 69 -10.83 9.59 -5.85
CA HIS A 69 -11.28 9.91 -7.20
C HIS A 69 -12.41 8.97 -7.67
N PHE A 70 -12.21 7.66 -7.56
CA PHE A 70 -13.06 6.67 -8.25
C PHE A 70 -14.23 6.14 -7.42
N ILE A 71 -14.09 6.03 -6.10
CA ILE A 71 -15.09 5.33 -5.26
C ILE A 71 -15.65 6.18 -4.12
N PHE A 72 -15.09 7.36 -3.83
CA PHE A 72 -15.65 8.27 -2.83
C PHE A 72 -16.87 9.03 -3.36
N ILE A 73 -17.98 8.96 -2.61
CA ILE A 73 -19.22 9.63 -3.00
C ILE A 73 -19.23 11.05 -2.43
N ARG A 74 -18.62 11.99 -3.17
CA ARG A 74 -18.46 13.40 -2.78
C ARG A 74 -19.76 14.06 -2.33
N GLN A 75 -20.85 13.85 -3.07
CA GLN A 75 -22.16 14.46 -2.78
C GLN A 75 -22.69 14.12 -1.39
N ARG A 76 -22.34 12.94 -0.86
CA ARG A 76 -22.81 12.45 0.45
C ARG A 76 -21.72 12.46 1.52
N ARG A 77 -20.50 12.87 1.18
CA ARG A 77 -19.29 12.72 2.02
C ARG A 77 -19.16 11.30 2.59
N ASP A 78 -19.51 10.30 1.78
CA ASP A 78 -19.59 8.92 2.23
C ASP A 78 -18.28 8.18 1.93
N ALA A 79 -17.54 7.89 3.00
CA ALA A 79 -16.30 7.10 2.96
C ALA A 79 -16.54 5.59 3.10
N LYS A 80 -17.79 5.12 3.20
CA LYS A 80 -18.10 3.67 3.29
C LYS A 80 -17.49 2.86 2.15
N PRO A 81 -17.49 3.30 0.87
CA PRO A 81 -16.85 2.53 -0.20
C PRO A 81 -15.35 2.34 0.02
N ILE A 82 -14.65 3.36 0.52
CA ILE A 82 -13.22 3.28 0.86
C ILE A 82 -13.00 2.27 2.00
N LYS A 83 -13.77 2.39 3.08
CA LYS A 83 -13.66 1.47 4.22
C LYS A 83 -13.92 0.03 3.81
N ARG A 84 -14.91 -0.19 2.96
CA ARG A 84 -15.24 -1.51 2.43
C ARG A 84 -14.11 -2.05 1.55
N PHE A 85 -13.57 -1.24 0.64
CA PHE A 85 -12.43 -1.63 -0.17
C PHE A 85 -11.24 -2.09 0.69
N VAL A 86 -10.87 -1.31 1.70
CA VAL A 86 -9.74 -1.66 2.59
C VAL A 86 -10.03 -2.93 3.37
N ALA A 87 -11.25 -3.11 3.89
CA ALA A 87 -11.64 -4.33 4.58
C ALA A 87 -11.60 -5.56 3.67
N ASP A 88 -12.14 -5.46 2.46
CA ASP A 88 -12.13 -6.53 1.46
C ASP A 88 -10.69 -6.87 1.03
N TYR A 89 -9.83 -5.86 0.84
CA TYR A 89 -8.41 -6.06 0.53
C TYR A 89 -7.69 -6.83 1.64
N ILE A 90 -7.88 -6.41 2.89
CA ILE A 90 -7.30 -7.06 4.08
C ILE A 90 -7.80 -8.51 4.20
N ASP A 91 -9.09 -8.75 3.97
CA ASP A 91 -9.68 -10.09 4.00
C ASP A 91 -9.02 -11.02 2.97
N VAL A 92 -8.73 -10.53 1.76
CA VAL A 92 -8.04 -11.30 0.72
C VAL A 92 -6.61 -11.64 1.14
N ILE A 93 -5.81 -10.64 1.54
CA ILE A 93 -4.40 -10.87 1.85
C ILE A 93 -4.21 -11.69 3.14
N SER A 94 -5.06 -11.48 4.17
CA SER A 94 -4.98 -12.23 5.42
C SER A 94 -5.28 -13.72 5.25
N LYS A 95 -6.21 -14.06 4.36
CA LYS A 95 -6.52 -15.46 4.01
C LYS A 95 -5.46 -16.09 3.12
N LYS A 96 -4.85 -15.32 2.22
CA LYS A 96 -3.85 -15.83 1.27
C LYS A 96 -2.48 -16.01 1.90
N TYR A 97 -2.10 -15.15 2.84
CA TYR A 97 -0.75 -15.08 3.39
C TYR A 97 -0.73 -15.26 4.90
N GLY A 98 -0.15 -16.38 5.35
CA GLY A 98 -0.06 -16.71 6.78
C GLY A 98 0.74 -15.72 7.63
N TYR A 99 1.59 -14.88 7.01
CA TYR A 99 2.37 -13.87 7.74
C TYR A 99 1.56 -12.64 8.16
N TRP A 100 0.33 -12.45 7.66
CA TRP A 100 -0.56 -11.40 8.19
C TRP A 100 -0.81 -11.58 9.71
N GLU A 101 -1.01 -12.82 10.13
CA GLU A 101 -1.31 -13.17 11.53
C GLU A 101 -0.08 -13.09 12.45
N ARG A 102 1.14 -13.08 11.90
CA ARG A 102 2.40 -13.04 12.68
C ARG A 102 2.42 -11.88 13.67
N ASN A 103 2.01 -10.70 13.21
CA ASN A 103 1.97 -9.47 13.99
C ASN A 103 0.57 -8.84 14.03
N ARG A 104 -0.45 -9.58 13.59
CA ARG A 104 -1.85 -9.10 13.48
C ARG A 104 -1.96 -7.76 12.73
N GLY A 105 -1.15 -7.57 11.70
CA GLY A 105 -1.14 -6.35 10.88
C GLY A 105 -0.29 -5.18 11.41
N ALA A 106 0.47 -5.33 12.51
CA ALA A 106 1.20 -4.21 13.11
C ALA A 106 2.41 -3.72 12.29
N ASP A 107 2.94 -4.56 11.41
CA ASP A 107 4.03 -4.29 10.47
C ASP A 107 3.55 -3.96 9.05
N HIS A 108 2.22 -3.83 8.87
CA HIS A 108 1.59 -3.49 7.61
C HIS A 108 1.36 -2.00 7.52
N PHE A 109 1.72 -1.41 6.37
CA PHE A 109 1.58 0.03 6.18
C PHE A 109 1.04 0.37 4.79
N MET A 110 0.40 1.54 4.73
CA MET A 110 0.00 2.22 3.51
C MET A 110 0.56 3.63 3.53
N VAL A 111 0.61 4.27 2.36
CA VAL A 111 1.00 5.68 2.25
C VAL A 111 -0.18 6.50 1.75
N SER A 112 -0.27 7.73 2.21
CA SER A 112 -1.27 8.67 1.73
C SER A 112 -0.70 10.08 1.70
N CYS A 113 -1.08 10.86 0.69
CA CYS A 113 -0.86 12.30 0.71
C CYS A 113 -1.90 13.01 1.61
N HIS A 114 -1.44 14.03 2.34
CA HIS A 114 -2.17 14.68 3.44
C HIS A 114 -3.46 15.41 3.02
N ASP A 115 -3.55 15.93 1.79
CA ASP A 115 -4.69 16.73 1.37
C ASP A 115 -5.69 15.87 0.59
N TRP A 116 -6.85 15.53 1.18
CA TRP A 116 -7.93 14.85 0.48
C TRP A 116 -9.30 15.43 0.81
#